data_AF-A0A7C8CZL3-F1
#
_entry.id   AF-A0A7C8CZL3-F1
#
_cell.length_a   1.000
_cell.length_b   1.000
_cell.length_c   1.000
_cell.angle_alpha   90.00
_cell.angle_beta   90.00
_cell.angle_gamma   90.00
#
_symmetry.space_group_name_H-M   'P 1'
#
loop_
_entity.id
_entity.type
_entity.pdbx_description
1 polymer ?
#
loop_
_entity_poly.entity_id
_entity_poly.type
_entity_poly.pdbx_seq_one_letter_code
_entity_poly.pdbx_strand_id
1 'polypeptide(L)'
;MFQEPVPGICFKKPCQETVSRNRVKKPCQETVWKGASMVTKLLSSRCSPQLCCWIRRRGRGGCPRWSTTLTIVALCWTSAIAAQIPQPPTERVDLERSVEKQRNAARDARLRVEQGPGEVEQVLELLRDPSGTVRDQVFGQIVEQWSVEQRRALRVGFGLTKPKERAALGLDEILAEIFLQQPDAEVKRELLAVVRRSSSADAREMALGALAALPSSAHDKKMIELVTQQAKRGSPWFVQGEALRTLAVIDGEAARALLERRLTEKKLPALRIAALQGLVVVDLERGCRAAFEAVTDRWKDRQGIWGERIRRAGLEILAVEGRALPRDRRAELIDGLIPLASTLEGSTLARLWPTLQLITEMSDQSSPIGSSFSSWDSWWKSHRKSWVEGGAGEDQTGAGDRAEDTDDPTQGTRVVRYHGVPLDSTRIVFLSDVSGGMSRTVDGRFGGDGARRIDVARNELLRVLGELPREALVQVVHFGSHSIPALPRVQPLVRSRKSLEQKIGSQEVPSGRGEARGNLYGPLRRAVLEAGTDTVMLLTEGAPTEGRVQQGDRLRWHIRRWNRWGQARIHVLSVGKIHGKNLEFLQGVARDGGGQFHDLDDSFGKSQSSFRGAGSHR
;
A
#
# COMPACT_ATOMS: atom_id res chain seq x y z
N MET A 1 62.65 -27.19 2.57
CA MET A 1 63.85 -27.90 2.08
C MET A 1 63.39 -29.14 1.35
N PHE A 2 63.72 -29.23 0.05
CA PHE A 2 63.73 -30.43 -0.83
C PHE A 2 62.39 -31.20 -1.01
N GLN A 3 61.97 -31.69 -2.18
CA GLN A 3 62.33 -31.58 -3.61
C GLN A 3 61.24 -32.39 -4.38
N GLU A 4 60.70 -31.85 -5.49
CA GLU A 4 60.40 -32.53 -6.79
C GLU A 4 59.61 -33.88 -6.90
N PRO A 5 59.17 -34.38 -8.10
CA PRO A 5 58.79 -33.75 -9.38
C PRO A 5 57.51 -34.34 -10.09
N VAL A 6 57.24 -33.72 -11.26
CA VAL A 6 56.38 -33.91 -12.47
C VAL A 6 56.29 -35.35 -13.09
N PRO A 7 55.71 -35.61 -14.31
CA PRO A 7 54.35 -35.56 -14.93
C PRO A 7 53.83 -36.93 -15.47
N GLY A 8 52.66 -36.97 -16.16
CA GLY A 8 52.38 -38.05 -17.15
C GLY A 8 51.01 -38.02 -17.85
N ILE A 9 51.02 -37.98 -19.19
CA ILE A 9 49.88 -37.97 -20.14
C ILE A 9 49.75 -39.38 -20.79
N CYS A 10 48.52 -39.86 -21.13
CA CYS A 10 48.12 -40.38 -22.47
C CYS A 10 47.09 -41.56 -22.54
N PHE A 11 46.11 -41.34 -23.44
CA PHE A 11 45.51 -42.21 -24.48
C PHE A 11 44.34 -43.23 -24.29
N LYS A 12 43.22 -42.88 -24.99
CA LYS A 12 42.35 -43.65 -25.96
C LYS A 12 41.59 -44.95 -25.57
N LYS A 13 40.23 -44.83 -25.54
CA LYS A 13 39.13 -45.47 -26.36
C LYS A 13 39.07 -47.03 -26.56
N PRO A 14 37.96 -47.65 -27.07
CA PRO A 14 36.48 -47.48 -26.86
C PRO A 14 35.67 -48.85 -26.93
N CYS A 15 34.34 -48.79 -27.16
CA CYS A 15 33.37 -49.83 -27.61
C CYS A 15 32.73 -50.74 -26.52
N GLN A 16 31.49 -51.24 -26.58
CA GLN A 16 30.33 -51.16 -27.50
C GLN A 16 29.06 -51.68 -26.77
N GLU A 17 27.91 -51.43 -27.39
CA GLU A 17 26.54 -51.80 -26.99
C GLU A 17 26.25 -53.32 -26.94
N THR A 18 25.22 -53.75 -26.19
CA THR A 18 24.06 -54.49 -26.75
C THR A 18 22.94 -54.78 -25.73
N VAL A 19 21.74 -54.86 -26.29
CA VAL A 19 20.40 -55.01 -25.69
C VAL A 19 20.02 -56.50 -25.57
N SER A 20 19.24 -56.92 -24.56
CA SER A 20 18.02 -57.76 -24.78
C SER A 20 17.29 -58.21 -23.50
N ARG A 21 15.98 -58.39 -23.70
CA ARG A 21 14.87 -58.75 -22.82
C ARG A 21 14.95 -60.17 -22.24
N ASN A 22 14.35 -60.42 -21.06
CA ASN A 22 13.07 -61.16 -20.94
C ASN A 22 12.58 -61.41 -19.49
N ARG A 23 11.25 -61.45 -19.38
CA ARG A 23 10.39 -61.79 -18.22
C ARG A 23 10.53 -63.25 -17.80
N VAL A 24 10.40 -63.57 -16.50
CA VAL A 24 9.57 -64.68 -15.97
C VAL A 24 8.94 -64.36 -14.59
N LYS A 25 7.71 -64.88 -14.48
CA LYS A 25 6.62 -64.94 -13.50
C LYS A 25 6.88 -65.01 -11.97
N LYS A 26 5.84 -64.55 -11.23
CA LYS A 26 5.51 -64.69 -9.79
C LYS A 26 5.41 -66.16 -9.31
N PRO A 27 5.32 -66.39 -7.97
CA PRO A 27 3.99 -66.61 -7.39
C PRO A 27 3.71 -65.84 -6.08
N CYS A 28 2.41 -65.75 -5.76
CA CYS A 28 1.81 -65.11 -4.59
C CYS A 28 2.00 -65.93 -3.31
N GLN A 29 2.11 -65.26 -2.16
CA GLN A 29 1.47 -65.70 -0.92
C GLN A 29 0.84 -64.50 -0.20
N GLU A 30 -0.41 -64.70 0.21
CA GLU A 30 -1.23 -63.82 1.03
C GLU A 30 -0.82 -63.92 2.50
N THR A 31 -0.86 -62.81 3.25
CA THR A 31 -1.52 -62.78 4.57
C THR A 31 -1.66 -61.35 5.14
N VAL A 32 -2.90 -61.03 5.49
CA VAL A 32 -3.40 -60.14 6.56
C VAL A 32 -3.08 -58.63 6.52
N TRP A 33 -4.10 -57.86 6.14
CA TRP A 33 -4.27 -56.42 6.43
C TRP A 33 -5.17 -56.22 7.67
N LYS A 34 -4.71 -55.46 8.66
CA LYS A 34 -5.54 -54.75 9.65
C LYS A 34 -4.88 -53.40 10.03
N GLY A 35 -5.65 -52.32 9.84
CA GLY A 35 -5.65 -51.01 10.54
C GLY A 35 -4.38 -50.14 10.43
N ALA A 36 -4.28 -49.12 9.56
CA ALA A 36 -4.97 -47.81 9.55
C ALA A 36 -4.42 -46.76 10.54
N SER A 37 -3.77 -45.71 10.01
CA SER A 37 -4.15 -44.31 10.22
C SER A 37 -3.39 -43.40 9.24
N MET A 38 -4.15 -42.55 8.54
CA MET A 38 -3.77 -41.85 7.31
C MET A 38 -3.85 -40.33 7.52
N VAL A 39 -3.03 -39.65 6.72
CA VAL A 39 -2.86 -38.21 6.55
C VAL A 39 -4.14 -37.51 6.02
N THR A 40 -4.27 -36.22 6.36
CA THR A 40 -5.07 -35.13 5.73
C THR A 40 -6.60 -35.08 5.91
N LYS A 41 -7.08 -34.04 6.62
CA LYS A 41 -8.32 -33.27 6.34
C LYS A 41 -8.46 -32.08 7.30
N LEU A 42 -8.56 -30.85 6.79
CA LEU A 42 -9.28 -29.73 7.45
C LEU A 42 -9.52 -28.57 6.47
N LEU A 43 -10.49 -28.78 5.57
CA LEU A 43 -11.24 -27.73 4.87
C LEU A 43 -12.61 -28.33 4.49
N SER A 44 -13.56 -28.34 5.43
CA SER A 44 -15.01 -28.38 5.16
C SER A 44 -15.84 -28.46 6.46
N SER A 45 -16.47 -27.37 6.86
CA SER A 45 -17.81 -27.32 7.49
C SER A 45 -18.19 -25.83 7.55
N ARG A 46 -19.24 -25.34 6.91
CA ARG A 46 -20.65 -25.64 7.18
C ARG A 46 -21.48 -25.53 5.89
N CYS A 47 -22.07 -26.65 5.46
CA CYS A 47 -23.33 -26.67 4.73
C CYS A 47 -24.25 -27.62 5.50
N SER A 48 -25.44 -27.13 5.84
CA SER A 48 -26.42 -27.83 6.67
C SER A 48 -27.04 -29.02 5.91
N PRO A 49 -27.18 -30.20 6.52
CA PRO A 49 -27.71 -31.39 5.86
C PRO A 49 -29.24 -31.43 5.95
N GLN A 50 -29.94 -30.53 5.25
CA GLN A 50 -31.39 -30.64 5.05
C GLN A 50 -31.83 -30.44 3.59
N LEU A 51 -30.92 -30.13 2.66
CA LEU A 51 -31.28 -29.93 1.25
C LEU A 51 -31.10 -31.16 0.34
N CYS A 52 -30.53 -32.27 0.83
CA CYS A 52 -30.22 -33.44 -0.01
C CYS A 52 -31.23 -34.60 0.05
N CYS A 53 -32.36 -34.46 0.76
CA CYS A 53 -33.39 -35.52 0.81
C CYS A 53 -34.65 -35.23 -0.02
N TRP A 54 -34.71 -34.13 -0.79
CA TRP A 54 -35.91 -33.78 -1.57
C TRP A 54 -35.76 -33.91 -3.09
N ILE A 55 -34.64 -34.44 -3.59
CA ILE A 55 -34.43 -34.66 -5.03
C ILE A 55 -34.04 -36.12 -5.29
N ARG A 56 -34.91 -37.06 -4.87
CA ARG A 56 -34.87 -38.44 -5.37
C ARG A 56 -36.19 -39.18 -5.17
N ARG A 57 -37.31 -38.64 -5.67
CA ARG A 57 -38.51 -39.42 -6.06
C ARG A 57 -39.54 -38.53 -6.75
N ARG A 58 -40.10 -39.04 -7.85
CA ARG A 58 -41.03 -38.41 -8.83
C ARG A 58 -40.29 -37.47 -9.80
N GLY A 59 -40.30 -37.65 -11.12
CA GLY A 59 -41.24 -38.34 -12.01
C GLY A 59 -41.73 -37.32 -13.02
N ARG A 60 -41.22 -37.41 -14.26
CA ARG A 60 -41.68 -36.81 -15.53
C ARG A 60 -42.37 -35.44 -15.50
N GLY A 61 -41.73 -34.44 -16.13
CA GLY A 61 -42.37 -33.17 -16.53
C GLY A 61 -41.34 -32.05 -16.62
N GLY A 62 -41.21 -31.41 -17.79
CA GLY A 62 -40.09 -30.53 -18.14
C GLY A 62 -39.96 -29.24 -17.32
N CYS A 63 -38.72 -28.75 -17.19
CA CYS A 63 -38.35 -27.34 -16.95
C CYS A 63 -36.80 -27.17 -17.05
N PRO A 64 -36.24 -25.93 -17.06
CA PRO A 64 -35.35 -25.49 -18.12
C PRO A 64 -33.86 -25.46 -17.74
N ARG A 65 -33.00 -25.42 -18.77
CA ARG A 65 -31.54 -25.19 -18.71
C ARG A 65 -31.20 -23.79 -18.11
N TRP A 66 -31.18 -23.63 -16.79
CA TRP A 66 -30.77 -22.36 -16.16
C TRP A 66 -29.83 -22.48 -14.94
N SER A 67 -29.36 -23.67 -14.56
CA SER A 67 -28.56 -23.82 -13.31
C SER A 67 -27.03 -23.91 -13.50
N THR A 68 -26.51 -24.24 -14.69
CA THR A 68 -25.06 -24.48 -14.86
C THR A 68 -24.27 -23.20 -15.17
N THR A 69 -24.91 -22.21 -15.80
CA THR A 69 -24.27 -20.94 -16.19
C THR A 69 -24.04 -20.02 -14.98
N LEU A 70 -24.93 -20.03 -14.00
CA LEU A 70 -24.87 -19.18 -12.80
C LEU A 70 -23.71 -19.56 -11.85
N THR A 71 -23.41 -20.86 -11.70
CA THR A 71 -22.34 -21.33 -10.82
C THR A 71 -20.94 -21.03 -11.40
N ILE A 72 -20.77 -21.13 -12.72
CA ILE A 72 -19.51 -20.81 -13.41
C ILE A 72 -19.24 -19.30 -13.40
N VAL A 73 -20.27 -18.47 -13.59
CA VAL A 73 -20.14 -17.01 -13.52
C VAL A 73 -19.77 -16.55 -12.10
N ALA A 74 -20.38 -17.13 -11.05
CA ALA A 74 -20.05 -16.80 -9.66
C ALA A 74 -18.59 -17.16 -9.30
N LEU A 75 -18.11 -18.35 -9.71
CA LEU A 75 -16.73 -18.78 -9.50
C LEU A 75 -15.73 -17.89 -10.23
N CYS A 76 -15.97 -17.53 -11.49
CA CYS A 76 -15.08 -16.64 -12.26
C CYS A 76 -15.03 -15.21 -11.68
N TRP A 77 -16.14 -14.68 -11.15
CA TRP A 77 -16.19 -13.34 -10.55
C TRP A 77 -15.39 -13.27 -9.24
N THR A 78 -15.45 -14.31 -8.39
CA THR A 78 -14.65 -14.34 -7.16
C THR A 78 -13.14 -14.38 -7.42
N SER A 79 -12.69 -15.11 -8.45
CA SER A 79 -11.28 -15.20 -8.83
C SER A 79 -10.70 -13.89 -9.41
N ALA A 80 -11.47 -13.16 -10.21
CA ALA A 80 -11.00 -11.89 -10.78
C ALA A 80 -10.83 -10.79 -9.73
N ILE A 81 -11.74 -10.72 -8.75
CA ILE A 81 -11.63 -9.79 -7.63
C ILE A 81 -10.50 -10.20 -6.67
N ALA A 82 -10.35 -11.49 -6.39
CA ALA A 82 -9.26 -11.98 -5.53
C ALA A 82 -7.86 -11.66 -6.11
N ALA A 83 -7.70 -11.70 -7.44
CA ALA A 83 -6.45 -11.34 -8.11
C ALA A 83 -6.13 -9.83 -8.06
N GLN A 84 -7.13 -8.97 -7.78
CA GLN A 84 -6.98 -7.52 -7.68
C GLN A 84 -6.65 -7.03 -6.27
N ILE A 85 -6.72 -7.88 -5.25
CA ILE A 85 -6.45 -7.48 -3.87
C ILE A 85 -5.07 -8.00 -3.46
N PRO A 86 -4.10 -7.12 -3.20
CA PRO A 86 -2.82 -7.54 -2.67
C PRO A 86 -3.01 -8.26 -1.35
N GLN A 87 -2.39 -9.44 -1.20
CA GLN A 87 -2.33 -10.09 0.10
C GLN A 87 -1.58 -9.18 1.08
N PRO A 88 -2.01 -9.10 2.35
CA PRO A 88 -1.28 -8.36 3.37
C PRO A 88 0.13 -8.94 3.51
N PRO A 89 1.14 -8.10 3.79
CA PRO A 89 2.50 -8.61 3.98
C PRO A 89 2.52 -9.51 5.21
N THR A 90 3.33 -10.57 5.18
CA THR A 90 3.59 -11.36 6.37
C THR A 90 4.28 -10.49 7.42
N GLU A 91 3.64 -10.37 8.58
CA GLU A 91 4.16 -9.61 9.70
C GLU A 91 5.36 -10.31 10.32
N ARG A 92 6.33 -9.51 10.76
CA ARG A 92 7.53 -9.97 11.44
C ARG A 92 7.55 -9.35 12.82
N VAL A 93 7.60 -10.22 13.82
CA VAL A 93 7.58 -9.85 15.23
C VAL A 93 8.71 -10.59 15.92
N ASP A 94 9.49 -9.85 16.71
CA ASP A 94 10.54 -10.42 17.52
C ASP A 94 9.98 -10.79 18.90
N LEU A 95 9.50 -12.03 19.03
CA LEU A 95 8.90 -12.54 20.26
C LEU A 95 9.95 -12.80 21.36
N GLU A 96 11.23 -12.90 20.99
CA GLU A 96 12.30 -13.33 21.89
C GLU A 96 12.94 -12.15 22.63
N ARG A 97 13.19 -11.02 21.98
CA ARG A 97 13.88 -9.88 22.62
C ARG A 97 12.89 -8.82 23.07
N SER A 98 13.14 -8.21 24.24
CA SER A 98 12.45 -6.97 24.65
C SER A 98 12.84 -5.80 23.74
N VAL A 99 12.08 -4.71 23.76
CA VAL A 99 12.38 -3.50 22.96
C VAL A 99 13.79 -2.97 23.29
N GLU A 100 14.19 -2.98 24.56
CA GLU A 100 15.53 -2.58 24.98
C GLU A 100 16.62 -3.52 24.45
N LYS A 101 16.41 -4.84 24.52
CA LYS A 101 17.35 -5.82 23.95
C LYS A 101 17.47 -5.68 22.44
N GLN A 102 16.38 -5.35 21.74
CA GLN A 102 16.42 -5.07 20.31
C GLN A 102 17.21 -3.80 20.00
N ARG A 103 17.05 -2.73 20.79
CA ARG A 103 17.85 -1.49 20.63
C ARG A 103 19.34 -1.74 20.84
N ASN A 104 19.70 -2.50 21.86
CA ASN A 104 21.10 -2.88 22.11
C ASN A 104 21.65 -3.71 20.93
N ALA A 105 20.94 -4.75 20.51
CA ALA A 105 21.32 -5.55 19.35
C ALA A 105 21.45 -4.72 18.07
N ALA A 106 20.58 -3.73 17.87
CA ALA A 106 20.60 -2.85 16.70
C ALA A 106 21.82 -1.92 16.72
N ARG A 107 22.20 -1.40 17.90
CA ARG A 107 23.44 -0.62 18.08
C ARG A 107 24.67 -1.49 17.77
N ASP A 108 24.72 -2.69 18.31
CA ASP A 108 25.85 -3.62 18.11
C ASP A 108 25.94 -4.03 16.63
N ALA A 109 24.81 -4.30 15.99
CA ALA A 109 24.72 -4.59 14.56
C ALA A 109 25.24 -3.42 13.71
N ARG A 110 24.85 -2.18 14.03
CA ARG A 110 25.33 -0.97 13.33
C ARG A 110 26.85 -0.84 13.42
N LEU A 111 27.41 -0.98 14.64
CA LEU A 111 28.86 -0.91 14.85
C LEU A 111 29.61 -1.97 14.05
N ARG A 112 29.05 -3.18 13.95
CA ARG A 112 29.65 -4.28 13.17
C ARG A 112 29.73 -3.98 11.68
N VAL A 113 28.76 -3.25 11.12
CA VAL A 113 28.70 -2.92 9.69
C VAL A 113 29.23 -1.52 9.38
N GLU A 114 29.71 -0.78 10.38
CA GLU A 114 30.11 0.62 10.24
C GLU A 114 31.28 0.80 9.28
N GLN A 115 32.28 -0.07 9.37
CA GLN A 115 33.52 -0.02 8.59
C GLN A 115 33.39 -0.69 7.20
N GLY A 116 32.20 -1.14 6.82
CA GLY A 116 31.94 -1.87 5.58
C GLY A 116 31.50 -3.32 5.80
N PRO A 117 31.58 -4.17 4.75
CA PRO A 117 30.92 -5.47 4.76
C PRO A 117 31.57 -6.51 5.67
N GLY A 118 32.88 -6.40 5.96
CA GLY A 118 33.62 -7.44 6.69
C GLY A 118 33.31 -8.83 6.11
N GLU A 119 32.80 -9.73 6.96
CA GLU A 119 32.20 -10.99 6.55
C GLU A 119 30.74 -10.76 6.06
N VAL A 120 30.55 -10.80 4.74
CA VAL A 120 29.26 -10.48 4.08
C VAL A 120 28.10 -11.32 4.63
N GLU A 121 28.34 -12.60 4.88
CA GLU A 121 27.35 -13.53 5.43
C GLU A 121 26.74 -13.02 6.74
N GLN A 122 27.55 -12.40 7.61
CA GLN A 122 27.09 -11.84 8.88
C GLN A 122 26.20 -10.64 8.64
N VAL A 123 26.51 -9.80 7.65
CA VAL A 123 25.65 -8.68 7.26
C VAL A 123 24.30 -9.18 6.73
N LEU A 124 24.33 -10.22 5.90
CA LEU A 124 23.11 -10.84 5.37
C LEU A 124 22.26 -11.47 6.49
N GLU A 125 22.87 -12.05 7.52
CA GLU A 125 22.17 -12.52 8.72
C GLU A 125 21.51 -11.36 9.48
N LEU A 126 22.20 -10.24 9.66
CA LEU A 126 21.63 -9.06 10.31
C LEU A 126 20.47 -8.44 9.51
N LEU A 127 20.53 -8.43 8.18
CA LEU A 127 19.40 -8.03 7.32
C LEU A 127 18.22 -9.01 7.39
N ARG A 128 18.44 -10.22 7.91
CA ARG A 128 17.43 -11.27 8.14
C ARG A 128 16.95 -11.33 9.60
N ASP A 129 17.54 -10.53 10.49
CA ASP A 129 17.22 -10.49 11.90
C ASP A 129 15.70 -10.29 12.13
N PRO A 130 15.06 -10.92 13.13
CA PRO A 130 13.62 -10.78 13.35
C PRO A 130 13.17 -9.38 13.77
N SER A 131 14.01 -8.58 14.41
CA SER A 131 13.74 -7.21 14.82
C SER A 131 13.79 -6.25 13.63
N GLY A 132 12.74 -5.44 13.46
CA GLY A 132 12.74 -4.33 12.51
C GLY A 132 13.82 -3.30 12.80
N THR A 133 14.07 -3.01 14.08
CA THR A 133 15.08 -2.02 14.50
C THR A 133 16.49 -2.42 14.04
N VAL A 134 16.86 -3.71 14.22
CA VAL A 134 18.19 -4.21 13.81
C VAL A 134 18.35 -4.08 12.30
N ARG A 135 17.36 -4.57 11.54
CA ARG A 135 17.40 -4.51 10.07
C ARG A 135 17.48 -3.07 9.56
N ASP A 136 16.74 -2.15 10.15
CA ASP A 136 16.73 -0.75 9.72
C ASP A 136 18.04 -0.03 10.04
N GLN A 137 18.66 -0.29 11.20
CA GLN A 137 19.98 0.28 11.51
C GLN A 137 21.04 -0.19 10.52
N VAL A 138 21.05 -1.48 10.19
CA VAL A 138 21.98 -2.05 9.20
C VAL A 138 21.68 -1.53 7.80
N PHE A 139 20.40 -1.47 7.41
CA PHE A 139 19.97 -0.91 6.13
C PHE A 139 20.42 0.54 5.98
N GLY A 140 20.16 1.39 7.00
CA GLY A 140 20.56 2.80 7.01
C GLY A 140 22.07 2.95 6.83
N GLN A 141 22.87 2.20 7.59
CA GLN A 141 24.33 2.23 7.44
C GLN A 141 24.78 1.87 6.02
N ILE A 142 24.19 0.84 5.41
CA ILE A 142 24.55 0.39 4.05
C ILE A 142 24.18 1.45 3.00
N VAL A 143 22.99 2.05 3.11
CA VAL A 143 22.49 3.02 2.13
C VAL A 143 23.22 4.36 2.25
N GLU A 144 23.50 4.80 3.48
CA GLU A 144 24.02 6.14 3.75
C GLU A 144 25.55 6.21 3.74
N GLN A 145 26.25 5.16 4.18
CA GLN A 145 27.68 5.25 4.49
C GLN A 145 28.58 4.34 3.63
N TRP A 146 28.06 3.23 3.09
CA TRP A 146 28.91 2.32 2.33
C TRP A 146 29.31 2.89 0.96
N SER A 147 30.44 2.43 0.42
CA SER A 147 30.82 2.66 -0.98
C SER A 147 30.01 1.78 -1.94
N VAL A 148 30.10 2.06 -3.24
CA VAL A 148 29.48 1.22 -4.28
C VAL A 148 30.06 -0.20 -4.24
N GLU A 149 31.38 -0.34 -4.09
CA GLU A 149 32.08 -1.63 -4.03
C GLU A 149 31.65 -2.45 -2.81
N GLN A 150 31.52 -1.80 -1.65
CA GLN A 150 31.06 -2.42 -0.42
C GLN A 150 29.61 -2.94 -0.57
N ARG A 151 28.71 -2.12 -1.12
CA ARG A 151 27.32 -2.55 -1.41
C ARG A 151 27.29 -3.70 -2.41
N ARG A 152 28.11 -3.66 -3.46
CA ARG A 152 28.18 -4.70 -4.48
C ARG A 152 28.50 -6.08 -3.90
N ALA A 153 29.25 -6.15 -2.81
CA ALA A 153 29.52 -7.40 -2.12
C ALA A 153 28.23 -8.13 -1.68
N LEU A 154 27.16 -7.39 -1.38
CA LEU A 154 25.85 -7.95 -1.00
C LEU A 154 25.15 -8.72 -2.13
N ARG A 155 25.63 -8.64 -3.37
CA ARG A 155 25.05 -9.38 -4.51
C ARG A 155 24.96 -10.88 -4.27
N VAL A 156 25.87 -11.43 -3.46
CA VAL A 156 25.90 -12.85 -3.10
C VAL A 156 24.66 -13.27 -2.29
N GLY A 157 23.99 -12.32 -1.65
CA GLY A 157 22.79 -12.54 -0.86
C GLY A 157 21.54 -12.87 -1.67
N PHE A 158 21.51 -12.53 -2.97
CA PHE A 158 20.35 -12.77 -3.81
C PHE A 158 20.11 -14.27 -4.04
N GLY A 159 18.86 -14.70 -3.88
CA GLY A 159 18.46 -16.07 -4.17
C GLY A 159 18.95 -17.13 -3.17
N LEU A 160 19.59 -16.74 -2.06
CA LEU A 160 20.01 -17.66 -0.99
C LEU A 160 18.82 -18.25 -0.21
N THR A 161 17.61 -17.74 -0.39
CA THR A 161 16.44 -18.20 0.36
C THR A 161 15.92 -19.55 -0.17
N LYS A 162 16.15 -20.62 0.59
CA LYS A 162 15.62 -21.97 0.30
C LYS A 162 14.08 -21.98 0.28
N PRO A 163 13.43 -22.75 -0.62
CA PRO A 163 11.97 -22.76 -0.79
C PRO A 163 11.12 -22.91 0.49
N LYS A 164 11.62 -23.67 1.48
CA LYS A 164 10.92 -23.92 2.75
C LYS A 164 11.07 -22.78 3.77
N GLU A 165 12.08 -21.94 3.62
CA GLU A 165 12.37 -20.77 4.48
C GLU A 165 11.87 -19.45 3.85
N ARG A 166 11.33 -19.49 2.62
CA ARG A 166 10.89 -18.32 1.83
C ARG A 166 9.75 -17.52 2.44
N ALA A 167 8.95 -18.12 3.31
CA ALA A 167 7.94 -17.38 4.06
C ALA A 167 8.56 -16.49 5.15
N ALA A 168 9.77 -16.82 5.62
CA ALA A 168 10.41 -16.14 6.74
C ALA A 168 11.28 -14.96 6.29
N LEU A 169 11.94 -15.01 5.12
CA LEU A 169 13.13 -14.18 4.86
C LEU A 169 13.08 -13.44 3.50
N GLY A 170 12.37 -12.31 3.44
CA GLY A 170 12.40 -11.25 2.42
C GLY A 170 13.72 -10.50 2.30
N LEU A 171 14.85 -11.23 2.28
CA LEU A 171 16.17 -10.67 2.01
C LEU A 171 16.24 -10.09 0.59
N ASP A 172 15.74 -10.81 -0.42
CA ASP A 172 15.70 -10.32 -1.81
C ASP A 172 14.99 -8.95 -1.92
N GLU A 173 13.94 -8.72 -1.11
CA GLU A 173 13.20 -7.46 -1.06
C GLU A 173 14.07 -6.33 -0.51
N ILE A 174 14.76 -6.58 0.62
CA ILE A 174 15.64 -5.59 1.25
C ILE A 174 16.84 -5.28 0.36
N LEU A 175 17.45 -6.29 -0.25
CA LEU A 175 18.57 -6.10 -1.18
C LEU A 175 18.14 -5.32 -2.42
N ALA A 176 16.99 -5.67 -3.01
CA ALA A 176 16.45 -4.91 -4.15
C ALA A 176 16.10 -3.47 -3.75
N GLU A 177 15.64 -3.22 -2.52
CA GLU A 177 15.40 -1.87 -2.00
C GLU A 177 16.70 -1.08 -1.83
N ILE A 178 17.78 -1.69 -1.31
CA ILE A 178 19.11 -1.05 -1.22
C ILE A 178 19.55 -0.59 -2.60
N PHE A 179 19.47 -1.45 -3.62
CA PHE A 179 19.89 -1.12 -4.99
C PHE A 179 18.88 -0.25 -5.77
N LEU A 180 17.66 -0.09 -5.26
CA LEU A 180 16.74 0.94 -5.76
C LEU A 180 17.15 2.32 -5.24
N GLN A 181 17.58 2.43 -3.98
CA GLN A 181 18.05 3.70 -3.41
C GLN A 181 19.48 4.04 -3.83
N GLN A 182 20.31 3.04 -4.06
CA GLN A 182 21.71 3.17 -4.49
C GLN A 182 21.99 2.28 -5.71
N PRO A 183 21.62 2.71 -6.94
CA PRO A 183 21.73 1.90 -8.14
C PRO A 183 23.16 1.48 -8.48
N ASP A 184 23.35 0.21 -8.85
CA ASP A 184 24.63 -0.33 -9.37
C ASP A 184 24.35 -1.28 -10.55
N ALA A 185 24.93 -0.99 -11.72
CA ALA A 185 24.72 -1.78 -12.93
C ALA A 185 25.27 -3.21 -12.81
N GLU A 186 26.25 -3.45 -11.94
CA GLU A 186 26.89 -4.76 -11.74
C GLU A 186 25.97 -5.81 -11.12
N VAL A 187 24.89 -5.39 -10.44
CA VAL A 187 23.90 -6.28 -9.84
C VAL A 187 22.69 -6.56 -10.74
N LYS A 188 22.71 -6.07 -11.99
CA LYS A 188 21.63 -6.26 -12.97
C LYS A 188 21.24 -7.73 -13.12
N ARG A 189 22.22 -8.63 -13.18
CA ARG A 189 21.97 -10.08 -13.38
C ARG A 189 21.12 -10.66 -12.25
N GLU A 190 21.42 -10.28 -11.01
CA GLU A 190 20.71 -10.71 -9.81
C GLU A 190 19.30 -10.12 -9.75
N LEU A 191 19.15 -8.82 -10.05
CA LEU A 191 17.84 -8.16 -10.12
C LEU A 191 16.93 -8.84 -11.16
N LEU A 192 17.44 -9.14 -12.36
CA LEU A 192 16.70 -9.89 -13.38
C LEU A 192 16.30 -11.30 -12.89
N ALA A 193 17.16 -11.95 -12.08
CA ALA A 193 16.85 -13.24 -11.48
C ALA A 193 15.72 -13.14 -10.44
N VAL A 194 15.72 -12.09 -9.60
CA VAL A 194 14.64 -11.81 -8.64
C VAL A 194 13.32 -11.60 -9.38
N VAL A 195 13.30 -10.73 -10.39
CA VAL A 195 12.09 -10.48 -11.22
C VAL A 195 11.54 -11.77 -11.82
N ARG A 196 12.41 -12.66 -12.29
CA ARG A 196 11.98 -13.91 -12.96
C ARG A 196 11.55 -15.00 -11.99
N ARG A 197 12.21 -15.15 -10.83
CA ARG A 197 12.15 -16.38 -10.02
C ARG A 197 11.68 -16.17 -8.58
N SER A 198 11.68 -14.95 -8.06
CA SER A 198 11.30 -14.72 -6.66
C SER A 198 9.82 -15.02 -6.47
N SER A 199 9.48 -15.71 -5.38
CA SER A 199 8.08 -15.93 -4.98
C SER A 199 7.47 -14.68 -4.34
N SER A 200 8.29 -13.79 -3.77
CA SER A 200 7.82 -12.55 -3.15
C SER A 200 7.45 -11.53 -4.22
N ALA A 201 6.19 -11.09 -4.22
CA ALA A 201 5.73 -10.04 -5.12
C ALA A 201 6.39 -8.69 -4.79
N ASP A 202 6.57 -8.37 -3.51
CA ASP A 202 7.24 -7.13 -3.09
C ASP A 202 8.72 -7.12 -3.54
N ALA A 203 9.42 -8.26 -3.50
CA ALA A 203 10.79 -8.35 -4.01
C ALA A 203 10.85 -8.15 -5.53
N ARG A 204 9.90 -8.71 -6.29
CA ARG A 204 9.80 -8.49 -7.74
C ARG A 204 9.52 -7.02 -8.07
N GLU A 205 8.62 -6.38 -7.32
CA GLU A 205 8.33 -4.95 -7.47
C GLU A 205 9.56 -4.08 -7.20
N MET A 206 10.26 -4.32 -6.08
CA MET A 206 11.51 -3.62 -5.74
C MET A 206 12.56 -3.80 -6.83
N ALA A 207 12.76 -5.04 -7.31
CA ALA A 207 13.75 -5.32 -8.34
C ALA A 207 13.41 -4.65 -9.68
N LEU A 208 12.13 -4.55 -10.06
CA LEU A 208 11.71 -3.79 -11.24
C LEU A 208 12.00 -2.30 -11.10
N GLY A 209 11.73 -1.72 -9.92
CA GLY A 209 12.12 -0.35 -9.62
C GLY A 209 13.63 -0.15 -9.71
N ALA A 210 14.42 -1.05 -9.09
CA ALA A 210 15.87 -0.97 -9.09
C ALA A 210 16.45 -1.06 -10.52
N LEU A 211 15.87 -1.92 -11.36
CA LEU A 211 16.22 -1.99 -12.78
C LEU A 211 15.92 -0.68 -13.52
N ALA A 212 14.79 -0.01 -13.23
CA ALA A 212 14.47 1.30 -13.81
C ALA A 212 15.46 2.39 -13.40
N ALA A 213 16.02 2.29 -12.19
CA ALA A 213 16.98 3.25 -11.64
C ALA A 213 18.42 3.05 -12.13
N LEU A 214 18.71 1.95 -12.85
CA LEU A 214 20.03 1.73 -13.44
C LEU A 214 20.31 2.76 -14.55
N PRO A 215 21.59 3.14 -14.78
CA PRO A 215 21.95 4.03 -15.89
C PRO A 215 21.56 3.41 -17.24
N SER A 216 21.25 4.25 -18.23
CA SER A 216 20.80 3.80 -19.56
C SER A 216 21.79 2.85 -20.26
N SER A 217 23.09 2.97 -19.96
CA SER A 217 24.13 2.06 -20.47
C SER A 217 23.94 0.60 -20.02
N ALA A 218 23.19 0.36 -18.95
CA ALA A 218 22.90 -0.98 -18.44
C ALA A 218 21.65 -1.61 -19.11
N HIS A 219 20.84 -0.84 -19.84
CA HIS A 219 19.56 -1.28 -20.41
C HIS A 219 19.81 -2.06 -21.71
N ASP A 220 19.96 -3.38 -21.59
CA ASP A 220 20.15 -4.26 -22.73
C ASP A 220 18.83 -4.90 -23.21
N LYS A 221 18.87 -5.46 -24.42
CA LYS A 221 17.73 -6.15 -25.05
C LYS A 221 17.10 -7.22 -24.15
N LYS A 222 17.90 -7.97 -23.40
CA LYS A 222 17.41 -9.07 -22.54
C LYS A 222 16.63 -8.54 -21.34
N MET A 223 17.09 -7.43 -20.76
CA MET A 223 16.37 -6.71 -19.71
C MET A 223 15.03 -6.18 -20.24
N ILE A 224 15.05 -5.48 -21.38
CA ILE A 224 13.83 -4.93 -22.01
C ILE A 224 12.82 -6.05 -22.31
N GLU A 225 13.27 -7.19 -22.86
CA GLU A 225 12.41 -8.34 -23.15
C GLU A 225 11.76 -8.92 -21.88
N LEU A 226 12.53 -9.09 -20.80
CA LEU A 226 12.00 -9.61 -19.54
C LEU A 226 11.00 -8.63 -18.90
N VAL A 227 11.33 -7.34 -18.86
CA VAL A 227 10.45 -6.29 -18.32
C VAL A 227 9.16 -6.22 -19.16
N THR A 228 9.27 -6.27 -20.49
CA THR A 228 8.12 -6.33 -21.41
C THR A 228 7.24 -7.55 -21.13
N GLN A 229 7.83 -8.72 -20.86
CA GLN A 229 7.08 -9.92 -20.48
C GLN A 229 6.31 -9.71 -19.17
N GLN A 230 6.93 -9.09 -18.17
CA GLN A 230 6.27 -8.77 -16.89
C GLN A 230 5.19 -7.69 -17.06
N ALA A 231 5.40 -6.67 -17.89
CA ALA A 231 4.37 -5.67 -18.21
C ALA A 231 3.14 -6.28 -18.91
N LYS A 232 3.35 -7.34 -19.70
CA LYS A 232 2.27 -8.05 -20.40
C LYS A 232 1.50 -9.03 -19.51
N ARG A 233 2.20 -9.81 -18.67
CA ARG A 233 1.67 -11.01 -17.99
C ARG A 233 2.09 -11.16 -16.52
N GLY A 234 2.76 -10.17 -15.96
CA GLY A 234 3.20 -10.17 -14.57
C GLY A 234 2.02 -10.36 -13.61
N SER A 235 2.29 -10.96 -12.48
CA SER A 235 1.33 -11.14 -11.40
C SER A 235 2.04 -10.94 -10.07
N PRO A 236 1.40 -10.36 -9.05
CA PRO A 236 0.08 -9.69 -9.09
C PRO A 236 0.11 -8.37 -9.89
N TRP A 237 -1.05 -7.71 -10.00
CA TRP A 237 -1.22 -6.52 -10.84
C TRP A 237 -0.26 -5.36 -10.51
N PHE A 238 0.16 -5.19 -9.26
CA PHE A 238 1.09 -4.10 -8.89
C PHE A 238 2.52 -4.38 -9.37
N VAL A 239 2.92 -5.66 -9.45
CA VAL A 239 4.19 -6.05 -10.09
C VAL A 239 4.11 -5.80 -11.59
N GLN A 240 2.97 -6.11 -12.21
CA GLN A 240 2.73 -5.80 -13.61
C GLN A 240 2.70 -4.28 -13.88
N GLY A 241 2.11 -3.51 -12.96
CA GLY A 241 2.07 -2.05 -13.01
C GLY A 241 3.47 -1.44 -12.88
N GLU A 242 4.27 -1.94 -11.95
CA GLU A 242 5.66 -1.49 -11.83
C GLU A 242 6.48 -1.86 -13.07
N ALA A 243 6.27 -3.05 -13.66
CA ALA A 243 6.93 -3.42 -14.91
C ALA A 243 6.55 -2.50 -16.09
N LEU A 244 5.31 -2.00 -16.14
CA LEU A 244 4.90 -0.99 -17.13
C LEU A 244 5.64 0.34 -16.92
N ARG A 245 5.78 0.78 -15.66
CA ARG A 245 6.53 2.00 -15.32
C ARG A 245 8.02 1.84 -15.59
N THR A 246 8.61 0.71 -15.24
CA THR A 246 9.99 0.37 -15.60
C THR A 246 10.17 0.40 -17.11
N LEU A 247 9.27 -0.22 -17.88
CA LEU A 247 9.36 -0.22 -19.34
C LEU A 247 9.31 1.20 -19.93
N ALA A 248 8.42 2.05 -19.40
CA ALA A 248 8.31 3.45 -19.82
C ALA A 248 9.62 4.24 -19.66
N VAL A 249 10.39 3.94 -18.59
CA VAL A 249 11.68 4.59 -18.32
C VAL A 249 12.80 4.05 -19.21
N ILE A 250 12.85 2.73 -19.43
CA ILE A 250 14.00 2.09 -20.11
C ILE A 250 13.83 1.99 -21.63
N ASP A 251 12.59 1.95 -22.12
CA ASP A 251 12.25 1.83 -23.54
C ASP A 251 10.83 2.38 -23.80
N GLY A 252 10.75 3.70 -23.97
CA GLY A 252 9.49 4.40 -24.18
C GLY A 252 8.73 3.97 -25.45
N GLU A 253 9.46 3.59 -26.51
CA GLU A 253 8.86 3.14 -27.76
C GLU A 253 8.14 1.80 -27.56
N ALA A 254 8.81 0.82 -26.93
CA ALA A 254 8.18 -0.46 -26.59
C ALA A 254 7.04 -0.31 -25.58
N ALA A 255 7.12 0.67 -24.68
CA ALA A 255 6.10 0.93 -23.68
C ALA A 255 4.81 1.53 -24.29
N ARG A 256 4.92 2.46 -25.25
CA ARG A 256 3.81 3.31 -25.72
C ARG A 256 2.56 2.51 -26.10
N ALA A 257 2.69 1.53 -26.99
CA ALA A 257 1.55 0.72 -27.45
C ALA A 257 0.93 -0.11 -26.31
N LEU A 258 1.74 -0.56 -25.33
CA LEU A 258 1.24 -1.29 -24.18
C LEU A 258 0.51 -0.37 -23.20
N LEU A 259 1.03 0.83 -22.95
CA LEU A 259 0.42 1.82 -22.07
C LEU A 259 -0.94 2.27 -22.61
N GLU A 260 -1.02 2.63 -23.90
CA GLU A 260 -2.27 3.01 -24.57
C GLU A 260 -3.33 1.90 -24.48
N ARG A 261 -2.92 0.66 -24.71
CA ARG A 261 -3.82 -0.50 -24.53
C ARG A 261 -4.32 -0.62 -23.09
N ARG A 262 -3.47 -0.32 -22.10
CA ARG A 262 -3.81 -0.46 -20.67
C ARG A 262 -4.72 0.64 -20.15
N LEU A 263 -4.76 1.82 -20.77
CA LEU A 263 -5.76 2.86 -20.45
C LEU A 263 -7.20 2.36 -20.56
N THR A 264 -7.46 1.39 -21.44
CA THR A 264 -8.80 0.81 -21.66
C THR A 264 -9.00 -0.54 -20.96
N GLU A 265 -8.08 -0.96 -20.08
CA GLU A 265 -8.13 -2.27 -19.39
C GLU A 265 -9.42 -2.43 -18.56
N LYS A 266 -10.11 -3.57 -18.70
CA LYS A 266 -11.38 -3.82 -18.00
C LYS A 266 -11.26 -4.88 -16.91
N LYS A 267 -10.30 -5.81 -17.05
CA LYS A 267 -10.14 -6.95 -16.12
C LYS A 267 -9.32 -6.60 -14.90
N LEU A 268 -8.36 -5.69 -15.05
CA LEU A 268 -7.48 -5.20 -13.99
C LEU A 268 -7.42 -3.67 -14.06
N PRO A 269 -8.48 -2.95 -13.65
CA PRO A 269 -8.54 -1.50 -13.79
C PRO A 269 -7.39 -0.76 -13.11
N ALA A 270 -6.78 -1.36 -12.07
CA ALA A 270 -5.57 -0.87 -11.42
C ALA A 270 -4.42 -0.56 -12.39
N LEU A 271 -4.31 -1.32 -13.49
CA LEU A 271 -3.26 -1.10 -14.50
C LEU A 271 -3.46 0.19 -15.29
N ARG A 272 -4.64 0.81 -15.26
CA ARG A 272 -4.87 2.13 -15.85
C ARG A 272 -4.07 3.20 -15.11
N ILE A 273 -3.94 3.09 -13.78
CA ILE A 273 -3.09 4.00 -12.98
C ILE A 273 -1.64 3.88 -13.45
N ALA A 274 -1.14 2.65 -13.61
CA ALA A 274 0.20 2.41 -14.14
C ALA A 274 0.38 2.95 -15.56
N ALA A 275 -0.65 2.82 -16.40
CA ALA A 275 -0.65 3.32 -17.76
C ALA A 275 -0.56 4.85 -17.80
N LEU A 276 -1.35 5.55 -17.00
CA LEU A 276 -1.29 7.01 -16.88
C LEU A 276 0.10 7.47 -16.40
N GLN A 277 0.62 6.85 -15.34
CA GLN A 277 1.94 7.16 -14.78
C GLN A 277 3.09 6.84 -15.75
N GLY A 278 2.97 5.80 -16.56
CA GLY A 278 3.99 5.47 -17.56
C GLY A 278 3.89 6.37 -18.80
N LEU A 279 2.68 6.73 -19.23
CA LEU A 279 2.48 7.49 -20.45
C LEU A 279 3.00 8.91 -20.33
N VAL A 280 2.85 9.54 -19.17
CA VAL A 280 3.40 10.89 -18.91
C VAL A 280 4.93 10.92 -18.93
N VAL A 281 5.59 9.80 -18.60
CA VAL A 281 7.04 9.66 -18.71
C VAL A 281 7.49 9.51 -20.17
N VAL A 282 6.72 8.80 -20.99
CA VAL A 282 7.04 8.57 -22.42
C VAL A 282 6.68 9.76 -23.31
N ASP A 283 5.54 10.39 -23.02
CA ASP A 283 4.93 11.46 -23.81
C ASP A 283 4.09 12.34 -22.86
N LEU A 284 4.71 13.40 -22.34
CA LEU A 284 4.13 14.31 -21.34
C LEU A 284 2.75 14.82 -21.77
N GLU A 285 2.62 15.31 -23.00
CA GLU A 285 1.38 15.90 -23.50
C GLU A 285 0.27 14.85 -23.63
N ARG A 286 0.57 13.69 -24.23
CA ARG A 286 -0.40 12.60 -24.33
C ARG A 286 -0.75 12.03 -22.94
N GLY A 287 0.21 11.91 -22.04
CA GLY A 287 0.00 11.45 -20.67
C GLY A 287 -0.92 12.36 -19.86
N CYS A 288 -0.68 13.67 -19.90
CA CYS A 288 -1.54 14.66 -19.25
C CYS A 288 -2.94 14.68 -19.88
N ARG A 289 -3.06 14.59 -21.20
CA ARG A 289 -4.37 14.45 -21.87
C ARG A 289 -5.09 13.17 -21.44
N ALA A 290 -4.40 12.03 -21.34
CA ALA A 290 -5.00 10.78 -20.85
C ALA A 290 -5.43 10.89 -19.37
N ALA A 291 -4.68 11.62 -18.55
CA ALA A 291 -5.05 11.90 -17.17
C ALA A 291 -6.29 12.78 -17.10
N PHE A 292 -6.39 13.81 -17.94
CA PHE A 292 -7.57 14.66 -18.07
C PHE A 292 -8.80 13.87 -18.56
N GLU A 293 -8.66 13.04 -19.59
CA GLU A 293 -9.69 12.08 -20.05
C GLU A 293 -10.13 11.17 -18.89
N ALA A 294 -9.19 10.66 -18.10
CA ALA A 294 -9.50 9.80 -16.97
C ALA A 294 -10.31 10.52 -15.87
N VAL A 295 -10.11 11.83 -15.68
CA VAL A 295 -10.87 12.64 -14.71
C VAL A 295 -12.27 12.96 -15.25
N THR A 296 -12.36 13.38 -16.52
CA THR A 296 -13.60 13.88 -17.16
C THR A 296 -14.56 12.78 -17.61
N ASP A 297 -14.03 11.66 -18.11
CA ASP A 297 -14.86 10.60 -18.67
C ASP A 297 -15.77 9.95 -17.63
N ARG A 298 -16.94 9.49 -18.09
CA ARG A 298 -17.85 8.70 -17.26
C ARG A 298 -17.36 7.26 -17.13
N TRP A 299 -17.18 6.83 -15.89
CA TRP A 299 -16.70 5.49 -15.58
C TRP A 299 -17.85 4.51 -15.40
N LYS A 300 -17.89 3.46 -16.22
CA LYS A 300 -18.73 2.29 -15.98
C LYS A 300 -18.01 1.34 -15.02
N ASP A 301 -17.91 1.73 -13.76
CA ASP A 301 -17.36 0.87 -12.72
C ASP A 301 -18.49 0.11 -12.01
N ARG A 302 -18.69 -1.15 -12.41
CA ARG A 302 -19.71 -2.02 -11.80
C ARG A 302 -19.49 -2.24 -10.30
N GLN A 303 -18.27 -2.06 -9.80
CA GLN A 303 -17.93 -2.24 -8.39
C GLN A 303 -17.80 -0.90 -7.65
N GLY A 304 -17.73 0.22 -8.37
CA GLY A 304 -17.45 1.55 -7.83
C GLY A 304 -16.11 1.65 -7.09
N ILE A 305 -15.17 0.73 -7.30
CA ILE A 305 -13.90 0.63 -6.56
C ILE A 305 -12.78 1.45 -7.23
N TRP A 306 -12.72 1.40 -8.55
CA TRP A 306 -11.59 1.86 -9.34
C TRP A 306 -11.85 3.19 -10.04
N GLY A 307 -13.08 3.52 -10.41
CA GLY A 307 -13.40 4.76 -11.14
C GLY A 307 -12.86 6.00 -10.42
N GLU A 308 -13.29 6.21 -9.18
CA GLU A 308 -12.82 7.32 -8.35
C GLU A 308 -11.32 7.24 -8.04
N ARG A 309 -10.78 6.03 -7.84
CA ARG A 309 -9.34 5.84 -7.62
C ARG A 309 -8.51 6.29 -8.83
N ILE A 310 -8.96 6.00 -10.04
CA ILE A 310 -8.30 6.40 -11.27
C ILE A 310 -8.44 7.90 -11.52
N ARG A 311 -9.61 8.49 -11.22
CA ARG A 311 -9.79 9.96 -11.25
C ARG A 311 -8.80 10.67 -10.34
N ARG A 312 -8.65 10.18 -9.11
CA ARG A 312 -7.66 10.72 -8.16
C ARG A 312 -6.21 10.57 -8.64
N ALA A 313 -5.87 9.47 -9.29
CA ALA A 313 -4.56 9.31 -9.94
C ALA A 313 -4.37 10.28 -11.11
N GLY A 314 -5.41 10.52 -11.91
CA GLY A 314 -5.41 11.51 -12.99
C GLY A 314 -5.16 12.91 -12.46
N LEU A 315 -5.88 13.33 -11.42
CA LEU A 315 -5.67 14.61 -10.73
C LEU A 315 -4.24 14.76 -10.20
N GLU A 316 -3.69 13.72 -9.56
CA GLU A 316 -2.30 13.74 -9.08
C GLU A 316 -1.29 13.95 -10.23
N ILE A 317 -1.47 13.26 -11.36
CA ILE A 317 -0.59 13.43 -12.53
C ILE A 317 -0.70 14.84 -13.08
N LEU A 318 -1.91 15.39 -13.21
CA LEU A 318 -2.10 16.76 -13.67
C LEU A 318 -1.47 17.77 -12.71
N ALA A 319 -1.60 17.56 -11.40
CA ALA A 319 -1.04 18.44 -10.37
C ALA A 319 0.50 18.48 -10.39
N VAL A 320 1.14 17.34 -10.67
CA VAL A 320 2.61 17.21 -10.64
C VAL A 320 3.20 17.49 -12.02
N GLU A 321 2.82 16.71 -13.01
CA GLU A 321 3.42 16.71 -14.35
C GLU A 321 2.80 17.78 -15.26
N GLY A 322 1.52 18.10 -15.07
CA GLY A 322 0.82 19.13 -15.85
C GLY A 322 1.46 20.51 -15.75
N ARG A 323 2.22 20.78 -14.68
CA ARG A 323 2.98 22.03 -14.49
C ARG A 323 4.06 22.24 -15.55
N ALA A 324 4.60 21.15 -16.10
CA ALA A 324 5.61 21.20 -17.16
C ALA A 324 5.01 21.52 -18.54
N LEU A 325 3.68 21.56 -18.68
CA LEU A 325 3.03 21.94 -19.94
C LEU A 325 3.10 23.46 -20.18
N PRO A 326 3.14 23.88 -21.46
CA PRO A 326 2.92 25.27 -21.85
C PRO A 326 1.64 25.86 -21.23
N ARG A 327 1.64 27.17 -20.94
CA ARG A 327 0.52 27.84 -20.25
C ARG A 327 -0.79 27.73 -21.01
N ASP A 328 -0.78 27.82 -22.34
CA ASP A 328 -1.97 27.61 -23.18
C ASP A 328 -2.58 26.22 -22.96
N ARG A 329 -1.76 25.16 -22.93
CA ARG A 329 -2.20 23.80 -22.63
C ARG A 329 -2.70 23.63 -21.21
N ARG A 330 -2.05 24.27 -20.23
CA ARG A 330 -2.54 24.28 -18.85
C ARG A 330 -3.87 24.99 -18.72
N ALA A 331 -4.07 26.09 -19.46
CA ALA A 331 -5.33 26.81 -19.46
C ALA A 331 -6.48 25.94 -19.98
N GLU A 332 -6.26 25.16 -21.04
CA GLU A 332 -7.24 24.17 -21.53
C GLU A 332 -7.62 23.14 -20.45
N LEU A 333 -6.65 22.66 -19.67
CA LEU A 333 -6.90 21.76 -18.56
C LEU A 333 -7.73 22.43 -17.46
N ILE A 334 -7.37 23.66 -17.06
CA ILE A 334 -8.07 24.41 -16.02
C ILE A 334 -9.52 24.70 -16.45
N ASP A 335 -9.72 25.14 -17.69
CA ASP A 335 -11.04 25.39 -18.30
C ASP A 335 -11.95 24.14 -18.17
N GLY A 336 -11.38 22.96 -18.39
CA GLY A 336 -12.10 21.70 -18.32
C GLY A 336 -12.28 21.14 -16.91
N LEU A 337 -11.37 21.45 -15.97
CA LEU A 337 -11.39 20.91 -14.60
C LEU A 337 -12.35 21.67 -13.68
N ILE A 338 -12.43 23.00 -13.77
CA ILE A 338 -13.30 23.82 -12.91
C ILE A 338 -14.77 23.36 -12.94
N PRO A 339 -15.39 23.14 -14.12
CA PRO A 339 -16.79 22.69 -14.19
C PRO A 339 -17.06 21.33 -13.53
N LEU A 340 -16.04 20.47 -13.41
CA LEU A 340 -16.19 19.14 -12.83
C LEU A 340 -16.50 19.17 -11.33
N ALA A 341 -16.22 20.29 -10.65
CA ALA A 341 -16.55 20.47 -9.24
C ALA A 341 -18.04 20.18 -8.92
N SER A 342 -18.94 20.43 -9.88
CA SER A 342 -20.37 20.14 -9.77
C SER A 342 -20.72 18.64 -9.83
N THR A 343 -19.78 17.78 -10.24
CA THR A 343 -20.01 16.35 -10.47
C THR A 343 -19.12 15.43 -9.64
N LEU A 344 -18.02 15.96 -9.11
CA LEU A 344 -17.11 15.22 -8.25
C LEU A 344 -17.60 15.29 -6.81
N GLU A 345 -17.35 14.24 -6.03
CA GLU A 345 -17.78 14.14 -4.64
C GLU A 345 -16.63 13.70 -3.74
N GLY A 346 -16.76 13.97 -2.43
CA GLY A 346 -15.89 13.48 -1.37
C GLY A 346 -14.40 13.69 -1.64
N SER A 347 -13.62 12.61 -1.48
CA SER A 347 -12.15 12.65 -1.57
C SER A 347 -11.61 13.06 -2.96
N THR A 348 -12.37 12.83 -4.03
CA THR A 348 -11.96 13.22 -5.38
C THR A 348 -12.16 14.72 -5.60
N LEU A 349 -13.29 15.27 -5.15
CA LEU A 349 -13.53 16.73 -5.16
C LEU A 349 -12.49 17.47 -4.31
N ALA A 350 -12.20 16.96 -3.10
CA ALA A 350 -11.19 17.55 -2.22
C ALA A 350 -9.78 17.61 -2.85
N ARG A 351 -9.47 16.75 -3.84
CA ARG A 351 -8.21 16.76 -4.58
C ARG A 351 -8.21 17.69 -5.79
N LEU A 352 -9.38 18.12 -6.28
CA LEU A 352 -9.48 19.04 -7.42
C LEU A 352 -8.83 20.39 -7.10
N TRP A 353 -9.11 20.95 -5.92
CA TRP A 353 -8.67 22.30 -5.57
C TRP A 353 -7.14 22.42 -5.44
N PRO A 354 -6.44 21.53 -4.71
CA PRO A 354 -4.98 21.53 -4.71
C PRO A 354 -4.38 21.28 -6.09
N THR A 355 -5.07 20.50 -6.94
CA THR A 355 -4.62 20.27 -8.34
C THR A 355 -4.64 21.57 -9.14
N LEU A 356 -5.73 22.34 -9.05
CA LEU A 356 -5.82 23.64 -9.71
C LEU A 356 -4.76 24.62 -9.20
N GLN A 357 -4.59 24.72 -7.88
CA GLN A 357 -3.53 25.53 -7.24
C GLN A 357 -2.13 25.20 -7.77
N LEU A 358 -1.80 23.91 -7.88
CA LEU A 358 -0.48 23.49 -8.33
C LEU A 358 -0.26 23.78 -9.82
N ILE A 359 -1.26 23.54 -10.67
CA ILE A 359 -1.17 23.80 -12.12
C ILE A 359 -1.09 25.29 -12.44
N THR A 360 -1.75 26.14 -11.65
CA THR A 360 -1.65 27.61 -11.75
C THR A 360 -0.37 28.17 -11.14
N GLU A 361 0.40 27.35 -10.40
CA GLU A 361 1.61 27.73 -9.66
C GLU A 361 1.37 28.83 -8.61
N MET A 362 0.15 28.93 -8.09
CA MET A 362 -0.15 29.87 -7.01
C MET A 362 0.54 29.43 -5.73
N SER A 363 1.31 30.32 -5.11
CA SER A 363 1.91 30.02 -3.81
C SER A 363 0.87 30.15 -2.69
N ASP A 364 1.01 29.37 -1.62
CA ASP A 364 0.15 29.43 -0.42
C ASP A 364 0.11 30.83 0.23
N GLN A 365 1.07 31.70 -0.10
CA GLN A 365 1.19 33.06 0.45
C GLN A 365 0.38 34.11 -0.34
N SER A 366 0.04 33.82 -1.59
CA SER A 366 -0.79 34.65 -2.46
C SER A 366 -2.25 34.18 -2.38
N SER A 367 -2.99 34.70 -1.39
CA SER A 367 -4.44 34.53 -1.13
C SER A 367 -5.07 33.25 -1.72
N PRO A 368 -5.24 32.17 -0.95
CA PRO A 368 -5.86 30.96 -1.47
C PRO A 368 -7.27 31.26 -1.98
N ILE A 369 -7.57 30.92 -3.24
CA ILE A 369 -8.88 31.07 -3.90
C ILE A 369 -10.02 30.30 -3.17
N GLY A 370 -9.70 29.59 -2.08
CA GLY A 370 -10.63 28.75 -1.35
C GLY A 370 -10.92 27.43 -2.08
N SER A 371 -11.81 26.64 -1.50
CA SER A 371 -12.20 25.31 -2.00
C SER A 371 -13.61 25.31 -2.60
N SER A 372 -13.97 26.36 -3.34
CA SER A 372 -15.30 26.54 -3.91
C SER A 372 -15.27 26.76 -5.42
N PHE A 373 -16.30 26.25 -6.10
CA PHE A 373 -16.46 26.43 -7.55
C PHE A 373 -16.59 27.91 -7.94
N SER A 374 -17.40 28.68 -7.21
CA SER A 374 -17.67 30.09 -7.51
C SER A 374 -16.42 30.95 -7.47
N SER A 375 -15.56 30.75 -6.46
CA SER A 375 -14.30 31.48 -6.32
C SER A 375 -13.33 31.14 -7.45
N TRP A 376 -13.18 29.85 -7.77
CA TRP A 376 -12.30 29.40 -8.87
C TRP A 376 -12.78 29.87 -10.24
N ASP A 377 -14.08 29.73 -10.54
CA ASP A 377 -14.68 30.14 -11.81
C ASP A 377 -14.55 31.67 -12.02
N SER A 378 -14.85 32.46 -10.99
CA SER A 378 -14.74 33.92 -11.04
C SER A 378 -13.30 34.39 -11.21
N TRP A 379 -12.38 33.81 -10.43
CA TRP A 379 -10.96 34.15 -10.53
C TRP A 379 -10.42 33.80 -11.90
N TRP A 380 -10.70 32.59 -12.39
CA TRP A 380 -10.17 32.12 -13.66
C TRP A 380 -10.69 32.93 -14.85
N LYS A 381 -12.00 33.26 -14.89
CA LYS A 381 -12.57 34.12 -15.94
C LYS A 381 -11.87 35.49 -16.01
N SER A 382 -11.51 36.07 -14.87
CA SER A 382 -10.84 37.36 -14.79
C SER A 382 -9.35 37.30 -15.16
N HIS A 383 -8.67 36.20 -14.87
CA HIS A 383 -7.21 36.10 -14.99
C HIS A 383 -6.72 35.25 -16.18
N ARG A 384 -7.58 34.48 -16.83
CA ARG A 384 -7.20 33.52 -17.88
C ARG A 384 -6.35 34.15 -18.98
N LYS A 385 -6.79 35.29 -19.53
CA LYS A 385 -6.09 35.94 -20.66
C LYS A 385 -4.70 36.43 -20.26
N SER A 386 -4.60 37.21 -19.18
CA SER A 386 -3.33 37.73 -18.68
C SER A 386 -2.38 36.62 -18.23
N TRP A 387 -2.91 35.54 -17.65
CA TRP A 387 -2.14 34.38 -17.22
C TRP A 387 -1.52 33.63 -18.42
N VAL A 388 -2.28 33.39 -19.49
CA VAL A 388 -1.79 32.72 -20.71
C VAL A 388 -0.75 33.58 -21.45
N GLU A 389 -0.98 34.88 -21.55
CA GLU A 389 -0.09 35.82 -22.27
C GLU A 389 1.27 36.04 -21.56
N GLY A 390 1.50 35.44 -20.40
CA GLY A 390 2.76 35.58 -19.68
C GLY A 390 2.93 36.93 -18.98
N GLY A 391 1.89 37.77 -19.00
CA GLY A 391 1.90 39.06 -18.34
C GLY A 391 2.16 38.87 -16.86
N ALA A 392 3.26 39.44 -16.37
CA ALA A 392 3.35 39.81 -14.97
C ALA A 392 2.16 40.74 -14.74
N GLY A 393 1.09 40.21 -14.17
CA GLY A 393 0.05 41.07 -13.60
C GLY A 393 0.75 41.91 -12.56
N GLU A 394 0.91 43.19 -12.86
CA GLU A 394 1.12 44.22 -11.85
C GLU A 394 0.18 43.95 -10.68
N ASP A 395 0.68 44.17 -9.47
CA ASP A 395 -0.07 44.20 -8.23
C ASP A 395 -1.28 45.14 -8.37
N GLN A 396 -2.39 44.66 -8.93
CA GLN A 396 -3.68 45.28 -8.76
C GLN A 396 -4.27 44.70 -7.49
N THR A 397 -3.88 45.34 -6.39
CA THR A 397 -4.67 45.44 -5.16
C THR A 397 -6.00 46.12 -5.48
N GLY A 398 -6.90 45.37 -6.13
CA GLY A 398 -8.28 45.76 -6.40
C GLY A 398 -9.19 44.96 -5.50
N ALA A 399 -9.54 45.56 -4.34
CA ALA A 399 -10.67 45.24 -3.48
C ALA A 399 -11.25 43.83 -3.65
N GLY A 400 -10.55 42.83 -3.13
CA GLY A 400 -11.18 41.56 -2.82
C GLY A 400 -12.15 41.80 -1.68
N ASP A 401 -13.45 41.88 -2.00
CA ASP A 401 -14.49 41.56 -1.04
C ASP A 401 -14.00 40.34 -0.26
N ARG A 402 -13.89 40.49 1.06
CA ARG A 402 -13.78 39.35 1.95
C ARG A 402 -15.03 38.53 1.71
N ALA A 403 -14.94 37.55 0.81
CA ALA A 403 -15.75 36.36 0.93
C ALA A 403 -15.33 35.78 2.28
N GLU A 404 -16.07 36.16 3.31
CA GLU A 404 -16.24 35.31 4.47
C GLU A 404 -16.45 33.90 3.94
N ASP A 405 -15.72 32.98 4.54
CA ASP A 405 -15.87 31.54 4.42
C ASP A 405 -17.31 31.20 4.86
N THR A 406 -18.27 31.57 4.02
CA THR A 406 -19.65 31.20 4.14
C THR A 406 -19.66 29.82 3.51
N ASP A 407 -19.49 28.82 4.37
CA ASP A 407 -20.06 27.50 4.17
C ASP A 407 -21.41 27.70 3.47
N ASP A 408 -21.46 27.50 2.15
CA ASP A 408 -22.71 27.46 1.42
C ASP A 408 -23.51 26.31 2.03
N PRO A 409 -24.60 26.58 2.77
CA PRO A 409 -25.37 25.55 3.44
C PRO A 409 -26.32 24.95 2.42
N THR A 410 -25.79 24.34 1.37
CA THR A 410 -26.57 23.49 0.48
C THR A 410 -26.87 22.18 1.21
N GLN A 411 -27.95 22.25 1.98
CA GLN A 411 -28.59 21.19 2.77
C GLN A 411 -27.74 20.67 3.95
N GLY A 412 -28.32 20.74 5.14
CA GLY A 412 -27.76 20.31 6.42
C GLY A 412 -27.40 18.83 6.48
N THR A 413 -26.33 18.47 5.78
CA THR A 413 -25.71 17.16 5.82
C THR A 413 -24.84 17.16 7.06
N ARG A 414 -25.32 16.56 8.15
CA ARG A 414 -24.55 16.41 9.40
C ARG A 414 -23.22 15.75 9.08
N VAL A 415 -22.14 16.55 9.03
CA VAL A 415 -20.78 16.05 8.81
C VAL A 415 -20.37 15.26 10.05
N VAL A 416 -20.24 13.94 9.90
CA VAL A 416 -19.79 13.07 10.98
C VAL A 416 -18.34 13.41 11.29
N ARG A 417 -18.02 13.60 12.57
CA ARG A 417 -16.64 13.90 13.01
C ARG A 417 -16.08 12.72 13.80
N TYR A 418 -14.83 12.33 13.53
CA TYR A 418 -14.07 11.36 14.31
C TYR A 418 -12.99 12.10 15.10
N HIS A 419 -13.16 12.20 16.42
CA HIS A 419 -12.36 13.06 17.30
C HIS A 419 -12.25 14.51 16.78
N GLY A 420 -13.36 15.09 16.32
CA GLY A 420 -13.40 16.46 15.79
C GLY A 420 -12.98 16.61 14.32
N VAL A 421 -12.37 15.57 13.72
CA VAL A 421 -11.98 15.56 12.31
C VAL A 421 -13.19 15.25 11.42
N PRO A 422 -13.57 16.12 10.46
CA PRO A 422 -14.69 15.86 9.57
C PRO A 422 -14.41 14.65 8.67
N LEU A 423 -15.40 13.76 8.55
CA LEU A 423 -15.38 12.64 7.60
C LEU A 423 -16.15 13.04 6.34
N ASP A 424 -15.40 13.34 5.29
CA ASP A 424 -15.89 13.71 3.95
C ASP A 424 -16.00 12.50 3.00
N SER A 425 -15.67 11.30 3.48
CA SER A 425 -15.63 10.06 2.71
C SER A 425 -16.71 9.06 3.13
N THR A 426 -17.18 8.28 2.16
CA THR A 426 -18.07 7.13 2.38
C THR A 426 -17.35 5.79 2.29
N ARG A 427 -16.01 5.77 2.14
CA ARG A 427 -15.20 4.56 1.90
C ARG A 427 -13.94 4.53 2.78
N ILE A 428 -14.16 4.22 4.06
CA ILE A 428 -13.19 4.50 5.12
C ILE A 428 -12.59 3.21 5.69
N VAL A 429 -11.28 3.20 5.89
CA VAL A 429 -10.58 2.21 6.72
C VAL A 429 -10.07 2.88 7.99
N PHE A 430 -10.54 2.42 9.14
CA PHE A 430 -10.02 2.85 10.44
C PHE A 430 -8.88 1.91 10.85
N LEU A 431 -7.68 2.46 11.03
CA LEU A 431 -6.55 1.77 11.66
C LEU A 431 -6.52 2.19 13.13
N SER A 432 -6.83 1.26 14.04
CA SER A 432 -6.95 1.53 15.47
C SER A 432 -5.85 0.82 16.23
N ASP A 433 -4.97 1.60 16.86
CA ASP A 433 -3.89 1.08 17.69
C ASP A 433 -4.42 0.34 18.92
N VAL A 434 -3.85 -0.84 19.20
CA VAL A 434 -4.07 -1.66 20.41
C VAL A 434 -2.75 -2.00 21.10
N SER A 435 -1.68 -1.28 20.80
CA SER A 435 -0.37 -1.46 21.41
C SER A 435 -0.35 -1.06 22.88
N GLY A 436 0.76 -1.38 23.56
CA GLY A 436 0.87 -1.33 25.00
C GLY A 436 0.56 0.04 25.61
N GLY A 437 0.93 1.16 24.98
CA GLY A 437 0.63 2.46 25.59
C GLY A 437 -0.82 2.90 25.41
N MET A 438 -1.63 2.21 24.59
CA MET A 438 -3.08 2.37 24.58
C MET A 438 -3.73 1.92 25.91
N SER A 439 -3.02 1.16 26.75
CA SER A 439 -3.46 0.84 28.12
C SER A 439 -3.31 2.00 29.11
N ARG A 440 -2.55 3.04 28.75
CA ARG A 440 -2.37 4.24 29.58
C ARG A 440 -3.65 5.05 29.62
N THR A 441 -3.81 5.82 30.67
CA THR A 441 -4.79 6.90 30.75
C THR A 441 -4.48 8.00 29.72
N VAL A 442 -5.46 8.86 29.41
CA VAL A 442 -5.24 9.99 28.49
C VAL A 442 -4.09 10.90 28.95
N ASP A 443 -3.96 11.13 30.26
CA ASP A 443 -2.85 11.88 30.88
C ASP A 443 -1.51 11.10 30.93
N GLY A 444 -1.48 9.87 30.40
CA GLY A 444 -0.26 9.11 30.15
C GLY A 444 0.21 8.21 31.30
N ARG A 445 -0.61 8.01 32.34
CA ARG A 445 -0.27 7.17 33.50
C ARG A 445 -0.72 5.72 33.27
N PHE A 446 0.00 4.76 33.86
CA PHE A 446 -0.45 3.37 33.95
C PHE A 446 -1.29 3.20 35.22
N GLY A 447 -2.45 2.56 35.11
CA GLY A 447 -3.28 2.20 36.27
C GLY A 447 -3.85 3.37 37.08
N GLY A 448 -3.95 4.57 36.50
CA GLY A 448 -4.62 5.71 37.13
C GLY A 448 -6.14 5.68 36.95
N ASP A 449 -6.86 6.49 37.74
CA ASP A 449 -8.34 6.56 37.74
C ASP A 449 -8.95 7.23 36.49
N GLY A 450 -8.11 7.63 35.53
CA GLY A 450 -8.55 8.27 34.28
C GLY A 450 -9.00 7.27 33.22
N ALA A 451 -9.78 7.74 32.24
CA ALA A 451 -10.16 6.92 31.09
C ALA A 451 -8.91 6.46 30.32
N ARG A 452 -8.85 5.17 29.97
CA ARG A 452 -7.75 4.64 29.15
C ARG A 452 -7.90 5.10 27.70
N ARG A 453 -6.78 5.31 27.03
CA ARG A 453 -6.74 5.71 25.61
C ARG A 453 -7.51 4.73 24.72
N ILE A 454 -7.37 3.43 24.98
CA ILE A 454 -8.11 2.39 24.25
C ILE A 454 -9.63 2.50 24.44
N ASP A 455 -10.11 2.83 25.64
CA ASP A 455 -11.54 2.94 25.92
C ASP A 455 -12.12 4.18 25.23
N VAL A 456 -11.40 5.30 25.25
CA VAL A 456 -11.77 6.53 24.55
C VAL A 456 -11.83 6.32 23.04
N ALA A 457 -10.80 5.71 22.46
CA ALA A 457 -10.75 5.38 21.03
C ALA A 457 -11.89 4.43 20.62
N ARG A 458 -12.15 3.40 21.42
CA ARG A 458 -13.22 2.43 21.20
C ARG A 458 -14.59 3.10 21.19
N ASN A 459 -14.88 3.89 22.22
CA ASN A 459 -16.17 4.56 22.39
C ASN A 459 -16.43 5.57 21.27
N GLU A 460 -15.42 6.34 20.89
CA GLU A 460 -15.53 7.29 19.79
C GLU A 460 -15.76 6.57 18.45
N LEU A 461 -15.03 5.48 18.19
CA LEU A 461 -15.22 4.70 16.98
C LEU A 461 -16.64 4.13 16.90
N LEU A 462 -17.17 3.57 17.99
CA LEU A 462 -18.55 3.09 18.06
C LEU A 462 -19.57 4.23 17.83
N ARG A 463 -19.33 5.41 18.40
CA ARG A 463 -20.16 6.60 18.16
C ARG A 463 -20.18 6.98 16.68
N VAL A 464 -19.00 7.09 16.06
CA VAL A 464 -18.87 7.44 14.64
C VAL A 464 -19.54 6.42 13.73
N LEU A 465 -19.37 5.12 13.99
CA LEU A 465 -20.09 4.08 13.26
C LEU A 465 -21.62 4.18 13.45
N GLY A 466 -22.08 4.77 14.54
CA GLY A 466 -23.49 5.05 14.76
C GLY A 466 -24.06 6.18 13.90
N GLU A 467 -23.21 7.15 13.52
CA GLU A 467 -23.59 8.37 12.79
C GLU A 467 -23.32 8.29 11.29
N LEU A 468 -22.39 7.43 10.86
CA LEU A 468 -22.06 7.27 9.43
C LEU A 468 -23.26 6.79 8.60
N PRO A 469 -23.37 7.24 7.33
CA PRO A 469 -24.40 6.77 6.41
C PRO A 469 -24.44 5.24 6.32
N ARG A 470 -25.64 4.66 6.24
CA ARG A 470 -25.85 3.20 6.21
C ARG A 470 -25.11 2.50 5.06
N GLU A 471 -24.97 3.18 3.93
CA GLU A 471 -24.29 2.66 2.73
C GLU A 471 -22.77 2.93 2.72
N ALA A 472 -22.24 3.63 3.73
CA ALA A 472 -20.81 3.84 3.85
C ALA A 472 -20.08 2.49 3.90
N LEU A 473 -19.04 2.35 3.08
CA LEU A 473 -18.18 1.19 3.02
C LEU A 473 -17.09 1.34 4.08
N VAL A 474 -17.11 0.47 5.09
CA VAL A 474 -16.22 0.59 6.25
C VAL A 474 -15.45 -0.69 6.51
N GLN A 475 -14.21 -0.52 6.99
CA GLN A 475 -13.40 -1.56 7.62
C GLN A 475 -12.72 -0.98 8.88
N VAL A 476 -12.51 -1.82 9.88
CA VAL A 476 -11.67 -1.52 11.03
C VAL A 476 -10.55 -2.55 11.08
N VAL A 477 -9.31 -2.10 11.26
CA VAL A 477 -8.16 -2.97 11.48
C VAL A 477 -7.52 -2.56 12.80
N HIS A 478 -7.56 -3.46 13.77
CA HIS A 478 -6.82 -3.29 15.02
C HIS A 478 -5.38 -3.67 14.78
N PHE A 479 -4.43 -2.92 15.33
CA PHE A 479 -3.02 -3.26 15.20
C PHE A 479 -2.26 -3.10 16.51
N GLY A 480 -1.55 -4.16 16.88
CA GLY A 480 -0.44 -4.15 17.82
C GLY A 480 0.80 -4.60 17.06
N SER A 481 1.45 -5.67 17.52
CA SER A 481 2.54 -6.29 16.76
C SER A 481 2.00 -6.95 15.49
N HIS A 482 0.76 -7.43 15.61
CA HIS A 482 -0.03 -8.02 14.54
C HIS A 482 -1.22 -7.15 14.13
N SER A 483 -1.63 -7.24 12.87
CA SER A 483 -2.83 -6.60 12.33
C SER A 483 -4.00 -7.58 12.27
N ILE A 484 -5.11 -7.21 12.91
CA ILE A 484 -6.31 -8.02 13.01
C ILE A 484 -7.47 -7.25 12.37
N PRO A 485 -7.88 -7.62 11.15
CA PRO A 485 -9.01 -6.97 10.51
C PRO A 485 -10.33 -7.41 11.14
N ALA A 486 -11.21 -6.45 11.43
CA ALA A 486 -12.53 -6.70 11.99
C ALA A 486 -13.46 -7.37 10.95
N LEU A 487 -13.29 -7.05 9.66
CA LEU A 487 -14.03 -7.69 8.59
C LEU A 487 -13.08 -8.40 7.62
N PRO A 488 -13.54 -9.36 6.81
CA PRO A 488 -12.70 -9.92 5.75
C PRO A 488 -12.25 -8.87 4.73
N ARG A 489 -13.09 -7.87 4.47
CA ARG A 489 -12.92 -6.75 3.52
C ARG A 489 -13.81 -5.59 3.92
N VAL A 490 -13.56 -4.42 3.32
CA VAL A 490 -14.48 -3.27 3.34
C VAL A 490 -15.87 -3.68 2.88
N GLN A 491 -16.90 -3.31 3.67
CA GLN A 491 -18.29 -3.69 3.42
C GLN A 491 -19.26 -2.56 3.81
N PRO A 492 -20.46 -2.50 3.20
CA PRO A 492 -21.49 -1.55 3.61
C PRO A 492 -21.83 -1.69 5.08
N LEU A 493 -21.83 -0.56 5.79
CA LEU A 493 -22.06 -0.47 7.22
C LEU A 493 -23.38 -1.14 7.63
N VAL A 494 -24.43 -0.97 6.84
CA VAL A 494 -25.73 -1.62 7.05
C VAL A 494 -25.65 -3.15 7.17
N ARG A 495 -24.68 -3.79 6.52
CA ARG A 495 -24.49 -5.26 6.56
C ARG A 495 -23.52 -5.69 7.64
N SER A 496 -22.56 -4.84 8.00
CA SER A 496 -21.43 -5.20 8.87
C SER A 496 -21.53 -4.63 10.29
N ARG A 497 -22.45 -3.70 10.56
CA ARG A 497 -22.56 -2.94 11.83
C ARG A 497 -22.46 -3.81 13.08
N LYS A 498 -23.30 -4.83 13.21
CA LYS A 498 -23.29 -5.73 14.39
C LYS A 498 -21.94 -6.44 14.58
N SER A 499 -21.33 -6.89 13.47
CA SER A 499 -20.03 -7.55 13.53
C SER A 499 -18.90 -6.58 13.89
N LEU A 500 -18.98 -5.34 13.42
CA LEU A 500 -18.02 -4.28 13.79
C LEU A 500 -18.18 -3.91 15.26
N GLU A 501 -19.40 -3.62 15.71
CA GLU A 501 -19.72 -3.27 17.10
C GLU A 501 -19.23 -4.36 18.07
N GLN A 502 -19.47 -5.63 17.75
CA GLN A 502 -18.97 -6.74 18.57
C GLN A 502 -17.44 -6.76 18.66
N LYS A 503 -16.75 -6.66 17.52
CA LYS A 503 -15.28 -6.79 17.48
C LYS A 503 -14.57 -5.60 18.10
N ILE A 504 -15.08 -4.39 17.84
CA ILE A 504 -14.60 -3.15 18.46
C ILE A 504 -14.93 -3.17 19.95
N GLY A 505 -16.12 -3.62 20.34
CA GLY A 505 -16.52 -3.78 21.75
C GLY A 505 -15.56 -4.68 22.54
N SER A 506 -15.06 -5.75 21.91
CA SER A 506 -14.07 -6.67 22.48
C SER A 506 -12.60 -6.23 22.32
N GLN A 507 -12.34 -5.03 21.83
CA GLN A 507 -10.98 -4.56 21.52
C GLN A 507 -10.17 -4.34 22.80
N GLU A 508 -9.13 -5.13 23.04
CA GLU A 508 -8.23 -4.95 24.18
C GLU A 508 -6.77 -4.92 23.74
N VAL A 509 -5.91 -4.40 24.63
CA VAL A 509 -4.46 -4.49 24.43
C VAL A 509 -4.07 -5.97 24.56
N PRO A 510 -3.41 -6.57 23.55
CA PRO A 510 -3.04 -7.98 23.58
C PRO A 510 -2.17 -8.32 24.79
N SER A 511 -2.50 -9.41 25.47
CA SER A 511 -1.67 -9.98 26.54
C SER A 511 -0.74 -11.05 25.95
N GLY A 512 0.57 -10.80 26.02
CA GLY A 512 1.56 -11.71 25.48
C GLY A 512 2.91 -11.04 25.25
N ARG A 513 4.00 -11.81 25.38
CA ARG A 513 5.36 -11.28 25.20
C ARG A 513 5.52 -10.83 23.75
N GLY A 514 5.70 -9.51 23.57
CA GLY A 514 5.92 -8.92 22.26
C GLY A 514 4.66 -8.78 21.39
N GLU A 515 3.46 -9.01 21.93
CA GLU A 515 2.18 -8.89 21.20
C GLU A 515 1.66 -7.44 21.12
N ALA A 516 2.00 -6.61 22.11
CA ALA A 516 1.49 -5.26 22.27
C ALA A 516 2.46 -4.16 21.81
N ARG A 517 3.19 -4.36 20.70
CA ARG A 517 4.13 -3.35 20.17
C ARG A 517 3.57 -2.73 18.89
N GLY A 518 3.63 -1.42 18.72
CA GLY A 518 3.05 -0.78 17.53
C GLY A 518 3.77 -1.16 16.23
N ASN A 519 3.09 -1.89 15.33
CA ASN A 519 3.54 -2.16 13.96
C ASN A 519 2.70 -1.37 12.97
N LEU A 520 3.28 -0.41 12.25
CA LEU A 520 2.57 0.42 11.27
C LEU A 520 2.70 -0.09 9.83
N TYR A 521 3.77 -0.81 9.49
CA TYR A 521 4.06 -1.21 8.11
C TYR A 521 2.95 -2.09 7.51
N GLY A 522 2.59 -3.17 8.21
CA GLY A 522 1.59 -4.13 7.76
C GLY A 522 0.19 -3.54 7.63
N PRO A 523 -0.34 -2.91 8.70
CA PRO A 523 -1.65 -2.25 8.67
C PRO A 523 -1.79 -1.17 7.61
N LEU A 524 -0.80 -0.29 7.45
CA LEU A 524 -0.86 0.79 6.47
C LEU A 524 -0.86 0.24 5.04
N ARG A 525 0.01 -0.72 4.72
CA ARG A 525 0.01 -1.36 3.40
C ARG A 525 -1.34 -1.99 3.09
N ARG A 526 -1.94 -2.67 4.07
CA ARG A 526 -3.26 -3.28 3.92
C ARG A 526 -4.33 -2.21 3.66
N ALA A 527 -4.39 -1.17 4.48
CA ALA A 527 -5.44 -0.14 4.38
C ALA A 527 -5.38 0.64 3.07
N VAL A 528 -4.17 1.07 2.65
CA VAL A 528 -3.96 1.85 1.43
C VAL A 528 -4.31 1.04 0.18
N LEU A 529 -3.98 -0.25 0.17
CA LEU A 529 -4.23 -1.12 -0.99
C LEU A 529 -5.59 -1.82 -0.96
N GLU A 530 -6.34 -1.70 0.14
CA GLU A 530 -7.69 -2.27 0.27
C GLU A 530 -8.59 -1.70 -0.83
N ALA A 531 -9.34 -2.58 -1.49
CA ALA A 531 -10.10 -2.23 -2.66
C ALA A 531 -11.27 -1.31 -2.29
N GLY A 532 -11.31 -0.13 -2.91
CA GLY A 532 -12.39 0.83 -2.73
C GLY A 532 -12.12 1.85 -1.64
N THR A 533 -11.08 1.67 -0.82
CA THR A 533 -10.66 2.68 0.16
C THR A 533 -10.24 3.96 -0.56
N ASP A 534 -10.71 5.09 -0.04
CA ASP A 534 -10.23 6.41 -0.42
C ASP A 534 -9.76 7.24 0.79
N THR A 535 -10.15 6.87 2.01
CA THR A 535 -9.72 7.51 3.24
C THR A 535 -9.29 6.45 4.28
N VAL A 536 -8.11 6.66 4.86
CA VAL A 536 -7.56 5.89 5.98
C VAL A 536 -7.48 6.81 7.19
N MET A 537 -8.13 6.43 8.28
CA MET A 537 -8.02 7.13 9.57
C MET A 537 -7.09 6.33 10.47
N LEU A 538 -5.85 6.78 10.64
CA LEU A 538 -4.86 6.17 11.52
C LEU A 538 -4.95 6.82 12.91
N LEU A 539 -5.38 6.07 13.91
CA LEU A 539 -5.29 6.47 15.31
C LEU A 539 -4.13 5.72 15.96
N THR A 540 -3.13 6.45 16.45
CA THR A 540 -1.89 5.89 17.04
C THR A 540 -1.38 6.77 18.18
N GLU A 541 -0.65 6.19 19.12
CA GLU A 541 0.06 6.95 20.16
C GLU A 541 1.51 7.29 19.80
N GLY A 542 2.03 6.82 18.66
CA GLY A 542 3.39 7.15 18.28
C GLY A 542 3.99 6.38 17.10
N ALA A 543 5.32 6.43 17.07
CA ALA A 543 6.17 5.76 16.08
C ALA A 543 6.16 4.23 16.25
N PRO A 544 6.45 3.48 15.18
CA PRO A 544 6.44 2.02 15.25
C PRO A 544 7.58 1.49 16.14
N THR A 545 7.29 0.43 16.87
CA THR A 545 8.23 -0.30 17.74
C THR A 545 8.39 -1.77 17.35
N GLU A 546 7.62 -2.22 16.36
CA GLU A 546 7.68 -3.56 15.82
C GLU A 546 7.36 -3.57 14.33
N GLY A 547 7.62 -4.69 13.66
CA GLY A 547 7.20 -4.91 12.29
C GLY A 547 8.35 -4.98 11.29
N ARG A 548 8.00 -4.96 10.00
CA ARG A 548 8.98 -5.11 8.91
C ARG A 548 9.94 -3.93 8.83
N VAL A 549 9.41 -2.71 8.95
CA VAL A 549 10.14 -1.44 8.93
C VAL A 549 9.64 -0.59 10.09
N GLN A 550 10.56 -0.10 10.89
CA GLN A 550 10.36 0.78 12.03
C GLN A 550 10.95 2.19 11.81
N GLN A 551 12.01 2.32 10.99
CA GLN A 551 12.60 3.62 10.67
C GLN A 551 11.58 4.50 9.94
N GLY A 552 11.35 5.70 10.49
CA GLY A 552 10.28 6.60 10.06
C GLY A 552 10.35 6.98 8.58
N ASP A 553 11.50 7.44 8.10
CA ASP A 553 11.66 7.87 6.71
C ASP A 553 11.56 6.71 5.72
N ARG A 554 12.09 5.54 6.07
CA ARG A 554 11.95 4.32 5.28
C ARG A 554 10.48 3.88 5.18
N LEU A 555 9.75 3.92 6.30
CA LEU A 555 8.31 3.62 6.30
C LEU A 555 7.52 4.64 5.46
N ARG A 556 7.81 5.93 5.59
CA ARG A 556 7.23 7.01 4.78
C ARG A 556 7.48 6.81 3.29
N TRP A 557 8.68 6.40 2.90
CA TRP A 557 9.01 6.02 1.53
C TRP A 557 8.12 4.88 1.02
N HIS A 558 7.90 3.84 1.82
CA HIS A 558 6.98 2.76 1.47
C HIS A 558 5.51 3.21 1.38
N ILE A 559 5.07 4.14 2.23
CA ILE A 559 3.72 4.72 2.17
C ILE A 559 3.49 5.40 0.82
N ARG A 560 4.41 6.27 0.38
CA ARG A 560 4.33 6.90 -0.95
C ARG A 560 4.27 5.86 -2.06
N ARG A 561 5.11 4.83 -1.98
CA ARG A 561 5.13 3.72 -2.94
C ARG A 561 3.78 2.99 -3.03
N TRP A 562 3.14 2.68 -1.91
CA TRP A 562 1.82 2.03 -1.94
C TRP A 562 0.72 2.98 -2.38
N ASN A 563 0.79 4.23 -1.93
CA ASN A 563 -0.26 5.21 -2.20
C ASN A 563 -0.28 5.67 -3.66
N ARG A 564 0.86 5.56 -4.37
CA ARG A 564 0.92 5.67 -5.83
C ARG A 564 -0.15 4.81 -6.52
N TRP A 565 -0.48 3.65 -5.95
CA TRP A 565 -1.54 2.78 -6.42
C TRP A 565 -2.86 2.95 -5.67
N GLY A 566 -2.79 3.10 -4.34
CA GLY A 566 -3.96 3.15 -3.47
C GLY A 566 -4.80 4.42 -3.62
N GLN A 567 -4.14 5.55 -3.91
CA GLN A 567 -4.76 6.88 -4.02
C GLN A 567 -5.72 7.17 -2.87
N ALA A 568 -5.32 6.81 -1.65
CA ALA A 568 -6.07 7.04 -0.43
C ALA A 568 -5.50 8.26 0.29
N ARG A 569 -6.36 9.01 1.00
CA ARG A 569 -5.94 10.04 1.97
C ARG A 569 -5.66 9.36 3.30
N ILE A 570 -4.53 9.66 3.92
CA ILE A 570 -4.18 9.11 5.24
C ILE A 570 -4.24 10.23 6.27
N HIS A 571 -5.32 10.27 7.05
CA HIS A 571 -5.40 11.15 8.20
C HIS A 571 -4.78 10.47 9.41
N VAL A 572 -3.99 11.21 10.18
CA VAL A 572 -3.32 10.69 11.36
C VAL A 572 -3.86 11.42 12.57
N LEU A 573 -4.44 10.68 13.49
CA LEU A 573 -4.97 11.13 14.77
C LEU A 573 -4.04 10.63 15.86
N SER A 574 -3.38 11.57 16.54
CA SER A 574 -2.41 11.23 17.56
C SER A 574 -3.05 11.27 18.94
N VAL A 575 -2.87 10.20 19.73
CA VAL A 575 -3.41 10.12 21.09
C VAL A 575 -2.29 10.27 22.11
N GLY A 576 -2.43 11.25 23.00
CA GLY A 576 -1.44 11.56 24.02
C GLY A 576 -0.34 12.51 23.54
N LYS A 577 0.37 13.08 24.51
CA LYS A 577 1.39 14.11 24.28
C LYS A 577 2.57 13.58 23.46
N ILE A 578 2.63 13.95 22.18
CA ILE A 578 3.68 13.54 21.25
C ILE A 578 4.51 14.75 20.83
N HIS A 579 5.84 14.63 20.89
CA HIS A 579 6.78 15.71 20.60
C HIS A 579 7.98 15.23 19.79
N GLY A 580 8.72 16.18 19.21
CA GLY A 580 9.98 15.93 18.51
C GLY A 580 9.81 14.99 17.31
N LYS A 581 10.77 14.08 17.12
CA LYS A 581 10.84 13.18 15.95
C LYS A 581 9.57 12.33 15.73
N ASN A 582 8.84 11.99 16.79
CA ASN A 582 7.59 11.24 16.65
C ASN A 582 6.48 12.10 16.05
N LEU A 583 6.38 13.37 16.44
CA LEU A 583 5.44 14.33 15.87
C LEU A 583 5.74 14.57 14.40
N GLU A 584 7.01 14.86 14.08
CA GLU A 584 7.49 15.05 12.71
C GLU A 584 7.22 13.83 11.83
N PHE A 585 7.44 12.62 12.36
CA PHE A 585 7.14 11.37 11.68
C PHE A 585 5.64 11.24 11.36
N LEU A 586 4.75 11.44 12.34
CA LEU A 586 3.30 11.29 12.14
C LEU A 586 2.73 12.37 11.19
N GLN A 587 3.21 13.61 11.29
CA GLN A 587 2.90 14.66 10.33
C GLN A 587 3.39 14.29 8.92
N GLY A 588 4.60 13.73 8.83
CA GLY A 588 5.15 13.21 7.59
C GLY A 588 4.32 12.10 6.96
N VAL A 589 3.79 11.17 7.77
CA VAL A 589 2.87 10.11 7.33
C VAL A 589 1.59 10.69 6.74
N ALA A 590 0.97 11.66 7.43
CA ALA A 590 -0.24 12.32 6.92
C ALA A 590 0.03 13.05 5.59
N ARG A 591 1.12 13.82 5.53
CA ARG A 591 1.54 14.57 4.34
C ARG A 591 1.79 13.66 3.14
N ASP A 592 2.60 12.61 3.33
CA ASP A 592 2.90 11.64 2.26
C ASP A 592 1.67 10.83 1.81
N GLY A 593 0.67 10.72 2.69
CA GLY A 593 -0.62 10.13 2.39
C GLY A 593 -1.64 11.12 1.79
N GLY A 594 -1.32 12.41 1.61
CA GLY A 594 -2.28 13.43 1.15
C GLY A 594 -3.44 13.68 2.12
N GLY A 595 -3.26 13.36 3.40
CA GLY A 595 -4.22 13.63 4.47
C GLY A 595 -3.71 14.71 5.42
N GLN A 596 -4.29 14.76 6.62
CA GLN A 596 -3.98 15.76 7.64
C GLN A 596 -3.62 15.09 8.97
N PHE A 597 -2.77 15.76 9.73
CA PHE A 597 -2.42 15.37 11.08
C PHE A 597 -3.29 16.12 12.09
N HIS A 598 -3.81 15.42 13.09
CA HIS A 598 -4.68 15.95 14.12
C HIS A 598 -4.18 15.49 15.49
N ASP A 599 -3.82 16.47 16.34
CA ASP A 599 -3.48 16.21 17.73
C ASP A 599 -4.75 16.20 18.59
N LEU A 600 -5.01 15.08 19.25
CA LEU A 600 -6.24 14.91 20.03
C LEU A 600 -6.13 15.46 21.45
N ASP A 601 -4.93 15.71 21.97
CA ASP A 601 -4.76 16.22 23.34
C ASP A 601 -5.34 17.64 23.51
N ASP A 602 -5.29 18.46 22.46
CA ASP A 602 -5.95 19.77 22.39
C ASP A 602 -7.49 19.67 22.46
N SER A 603 -8.03 18.54 21.99
CA SER A 603 -9.47 18.27 21.93
C SER A 603 -10.00 17.73 23.27
N PHE A 604 -9.20 16.91 23.97
CA PHE A 604 -9.57 16.34 25.27
C PHE A 604 -9.61 17.39 26.39
N GLY A 605 -8.75 18.41 26.34
CA GLY A 605 -8.78 19.54 27.28
C GLY A 605 -10.10 20.32 27.25
N LYS A 606 -10.77 20.38 26.09
CA LYS A 606 -12.09 21.04 25.94
C LYS A 606 -13.26 20.17 26.42
N SER A 607 -13.14 18.83 26.37
CA SER A 607 -14.22 17.93 26.85
C SER A 607 -14.27 17.80 28.39
N GLN A 608 -13.14 18.01 29.09
CA GLN A 608 -13.16 18.02 30.56
C GLN A 608 -13.80 19.30 31.13
N SER A 609 -13.80 20.42 30.40
CA SER A 609 -14.52 21.63 30.86
C SER A 609 -16.03 21.50 30.71
N SER A 610 -16.52 20.77 29.69
CA SER A 610 -17.96 20.51 29.54
C SER A 610 -18.50 19.52 30.57
N PHE A 611 -17.67 18.60 31.09
CA PHE A 611 -18.06 17.70 32.17
C PHE A 611 -18.07 18.36 33.57
N ARG A 612 -17.24 19.38 33.80
CA ARG A 612 -17.23 20.14 35.08
C ARG A 612 -18.33 21.21 35.17
N GLY A 613 -18.96 21.59 34.06
CA GLY A 613 -20.03 22.59 34.02
C GLY A 613 -21.44 22.08 34.36
N ALA A 614 -21.65 20.77 34.50
CA ALA A 614 -22.97 20.16 34.71
C ALA A 614 -23.27 19.77 36.17
N GLY A 615 -22.48 20.26 37.14
CA GLY A 615 -22.53 19.83 38.55
C GLY A 615 -22.70 20.95 39.58
N SER A 616 -23.33 22.07 39.23
CA SER A 616 -23.60 23.17 40.17
C SER A 616 -24.96 23.82 39.91
N HIS A 617 -26.02 23.03 40.01
CA HIS A 617 -27.35 23.52 40.39
C HIS A 617 -28.14 22.37 41.00
N ARG A 618 -27.99 22.19 42.32
CA ARG A 618 -29.03 21.80 43.25
C ARG A 618 -28.66 22.28 44.64
#